data_AF-A0A9P6S0P3-F1
#
_entry.id   AF-A0A9P6S0P3-F1
#
_cell.length_a   1.000
_cell.length_b   1.000
_cell.length_c   1.000
_cell.angle_alpha   90.00
_cell.angle_beta   90.00
_cell.angle_gamma   90.00
#
_symmetry.space_group_name_H-M   'P 1'
#
loop_
_entity.id
_entity.type
_entity.pdbx_description
1 polymer ?
#
loop_
_entity_poly.entity_id
_entity_poly.type
_entity_poly.pdbx_seq_one_letter_code
_entity_poly.pdbx_strand_id
1 'polypeptide(L)'
;MGKRYPQTGLTADEFYSKSVKEEDAGKRRRLFADARQSNLCIYQIYVLAAEVEEHWKADKGRIKAILSRGVTVFKNPAGQGAHCSKVSNDTWKQQATDAERRGHPKTATALREVIDRAS
;
A
#
# COMPACT_ATOMS: atom_id res chain seq x y z
N MET A 1 -30.73 0.57 -12.46
CA MET A 1 -29.74 1.66 -12.64
C MET A 1 -28.57 1.42 -11.72
N GLY A 2 -27.46 0.91 -12.24
CA GLY A 2 -26.27 0.63 -11.44
C GLY A 2 -25.70 1.93 -10.87
N LYS A 3 -25.43 1.97 -9.57
CA LYS A 3 -24.68 3.07 -8.95
C LYS A 3 -23.34 3.21 -9.68
N ARG A 4 -23.26 4.14 -10.62
CA ARG A 4 -21.98 4.62 -11.15
C ARG A 4 -21.30 5.35 -10.00
N TYR A 5 -20.49 4.63 -9.24
CA TYR A 5 -19.48 5.27 -8.42
C TYR A 5 -18.65 6.13 -9.39
N PRO A 6 -18.47 7.43 -9.14
CA PRO A 6 -17.62 8.23 -9.99
C PRO A 6 -16.24 7.57 -10.01
N GLN A 7 -15.69 7.35 -11.21
CA GLN A 7 -14.27 7.03 -11.39
C GLN A 7 -13.44 8.26 -11.00
N THR A 8 -13.42 8.61 -9.71
CA THR A 8 -12.36 9.44 -9.15
C THR A 8 -11.20 8.50 -8.84
N GLY A 9 -10.62 7.93 -9.89
CA GLY A 9 -9.55 6.96 -9.77
C GLY A 9 -8.28 7.64 -9.31
N LEU A 10 -8.11 7.86 -8.00
CA LEU A 10 -6.87 8.40 -7.44
C LEU A 10 -5.71 7.54 -7.92
N THR A 11 -4.77 8.13 -8.65
CA THR A 11 -3.53 7.42 -8.99
C THR A 11 -2.70 7.17 -7.72
N ALA A 12 -1.70 6.29 -7.80
CA ALA A 12 -0.79 6.04 -6.68
C ALA A 12 -0.07 7.32 -6.21
N ASP A 13 0.34 8.17 -7.16
CA ASP A 13 1.04 9.43 -6.89
C ASP A 13 0.11 10.49 -6.29
N GLU A 14 -1.14 10.59 -6.79
CA GLU A 14 -2.14 11.47 -6.24
C GLU A 14 -2.53 11.06 -4.81
N PHE A 15 -2.70 9.76 -4.58
CA PHE A 15 -2.92 9.20 -3.25
C PHE A 15 -1.79 9.61 -2.30
N TYR A 16 -0.54 9.36 -2.67
CA TYR A 16 0.61 9.67 -1.83
C TYR A 16 0.68 11.18 -1.54
N SER A 17 0.66 12.01 -2.59
CA SER A 17 0.79 13.47 -2.50
C SER A 17 -0.31 14.12 -1.65
N LYS A 18 -1.54 13.61 -1.72
CA LYS A 18 -2.66 14.08 -0.89
C LYS A 18 -2.53 13.59 0.55
N SER A 19 -2.15 12.32 0.74
CA SER A 19 -2.16 11.71 2.08
C SER A 19 -1.00 12.17 2.97
N VAL A 20 0.16 12.51 2.41
CA VAL A 20 1.26 13.09 3.20
C VAL A 20 0.95 14.52 3.68
N LYS A 21 -0.02 15.21 3.07
CA LYS A 21 -0.47 16.56 3.46
C LYS A 21 -1.74 16.55 4.31
N GLU A 22 -2.33 15.37 4.55
CA GLU A 22 -3.61 15.24 5.25
C GLU A 22 -3.37 14.81 6.69
N GLU A 23 -3.62 15.72 7.64
CA GLU A 23 -3.44 15.50 9.07
C GLU A 23 -4.49 14.52 9.64
N ASP A 24 -5.69 14.46 9.07
CA ASP A 24 -6.76 13.60 9.56
C ASP A 24 -6.54 12.13 9.15
N ALA A 25 -6.34 11.27 10.14
CA ALA A 25 -6.11 9.84 9.91
C ALA A 25 -7.32 9.13 9.27
N GLY A 26 -8.55 9.59 9.55
CA GLY A 26 -9.76 9.06 8.93
C GLY A 26 -9.81 9.35 7.43
N LYS A 27 -9.46 10.56 7.01
CA LYS A 27 -9.36 10.95 5.60
C LYS A 27 -8.25 10.20 4.88
N ARG A 28 -7.05 10.06 5.48
CA ARG A 28 -5.99 9.22 4.91
C ARG A 28 -6.44 7.78 4.67
N ARG A 29 -7.18 7.19 5.62
CA ARG A 29 -7.74 5.83 5.46
C ARG A 29 -8.74 5.75 4.30
N ARG A 30 -9.57 6.79 4.10
CA ARG A 30 -10.49 6.88 2.96
C ARG A 30 -9.73 7.01 1.64
N LEU A 31 -8.74 7.90 1.58
CA LEU A 31 -7.86 8.06 0.40
C LEU A 31 -7.18 6.74 0.02
N PHE A 32 -6.68 5.98 1.00
CA PHE A 32 -6.10 4.66 0.74
C PHE A 32 -7.14 3.65 0.24
N ALA A 33 -8.35 3.65 0.81
CA ALA A 33 -9.42 2.77 0.36
C ALA A 33 -9.82 3.05 -1.10
N ASP A 34 -9.96 4.33 -1.46
CA ASP A 34 -10.33 4.79 -2.80
C ASP A 34 -9.22 4.49 -3.82
N ALA A 35 -7.96 4.77 -3.46
CA ALA A 35 -6.80 4.47 -4.30
C ALA A 35 -6.68 2.96 -4.56
N ARG A 36 -6.84 2.13 -3.53
CA ARG A 36 -6.78 0.67 -3.64
C ARG A 36 -7.92 0.10 -4.50
N GLN A 37 -9.12 0.67 -4.41
CA GLN A 37 -10.25 0.27 -5.25
C GLN A 37 -10.07 0.66 -6.72
N SER A 38 -9.41 1.79 -6.95
CA SER A 38 -9.21 2.33 -8.30
C SER A 38 -7.99 1.73 -9.03
N ASN A 39 -7.13 1.03 -8.29
CA ASN A 39 -5.86 0.49 -8.79
C ASN A 39 -5.65 -0.94 -8.26
N LEU A 40 -6.58 -1.84 -8.57
CA LEU A 40 -6.64 -3.20 -8.02
C LEU A 40 -5.33 -3.99 -8.20
N CYS A 41 -4.60 -3.75 -9.30
CA CYS A 41 -3.35 -4.47 -9.60
C CYS A 41 -2.06 -3.71 -9.26
N ILE A 42 -2.14 -2.56 -8.60
CA ILE A 42 -0.96 -1.75 -8.26
C ILE A 42 -0.55 -2.03 -6.81
N TYR A 43 0.37 -2.98 -6.64
CA TYR A 43 0.85 -3.41 -5.32
C TYR A 43 1.59 -2.31 -4.55
N GLN A 44 2.20 -1.37 -5.26
CA GLN A 44 2.94 -0.24 -4.68
C GLN A 44 2.05 0.64 -3.79
N ILE A 45 0.73 0.67 -3.99
CA ILE A 45 -0.17 1.47 -3.15
C ILE A 45 -0.11 1.06 -1.68
N TYR A 46 0.14 -0.22 -1.39
CA TYR A 46 0.29 -0.68 -0.01
C TYR A 46 1.62 -0.22 0.60
N VAL A 47 2.68 -0.13 -0.20
CA VAL A 47 3.98 0.40 0.24
C VAL A 47 3.86 1.90 0.49
N LEU A 48 3.30 2.65 -0.47
CA LEU A 48 3.06 4.09 -0.34
C LEU A 48 2.14 4.41 0.85
N ALA A 49 1.12 3.60 1.12
CA ALA A 49 0.27 3.79 2.29
C ALA A 49 1.01 3.56 3.61
N ALA A 50 1.94 2.61 3.64
CA ALA A 50 2.81 2.39 4.79
C ALA A 50 3.80 3.56 5.00
N GLU A 51 4.38 4.09 3.92
CA GLU A 51 5.24 5.28 3.94
C GLU A 51 4.48 6.53 4.44
N VAL A 52 3.22 6.70 4.03
CA VAL A 52 2.33 7.76 4.54
C VAL A 52 2.12 7.62 6.05
N GLU A 53 1.83 6.41 6.54
CA GLU A 53 1.63 6.21 7.98
C GLU A 53 2.93 6.42 8.77
N GLU A 54 4.09 6.04 8.21
CA GLU A 54 5.40 6.36 8.80
C GLU A 54 5.68 7.87 8.86
N HIS A 55 5.35 8.60 7.80
CA HIS A 55 5.45 10.06 7.77
C HIS A 55 4.68 10.69 8.94
N TRP A 56 3.46 10.21 9.18
CA TRP A 56 2.60 10.61 10.31
C TRP A 56 2.94 9.92 11.65
N LYS A 57 4.13 9.33 11.76
CA LYS A 57 4.69 8.73 12.98
C LYS A 57 3.84 7.58 13.56
N ALA A 58 3.08 6.88 12.71
CA ALA A 58 2.38 5.67 13.12
C ALA A 58 3.35 4.62 13.69
N ASP A 59 2.83 3.75 14.54
CA ASP A 59 3.58 2.63 15.10
C ASP A 59 3.89 1.57 14.03
N LYS A 60 4.90 0.76 14.31
CA LYS A 60 5.35 -0.31 13.40
C LYS A 60 4.27 -1.37 13.16
N GLY A 61 3.37 -1.62 14.11
CA GLY A 61 2.26 -2.55 13.96
C GLY A 61 1.27 -2.10 12.90
N ARG A 62 0.90 -0.81 12.89
CA ARG A 62 0.04 -0.20 11.85
C ARG A 62 0.66 -0.32 10.45
N ILE A 63 1.93 0.05 10.32
CA ILE A 63 2.72 -0.05 9.08
C ILE A 63 2.73 -1.51 8.59
N LYS A 64 3.07 -2.45 9.48
CA LYS A 64 3.13 -3.87 9.17
C LYS A 64 1.79 -4.44 8.73
N ALA A 65 0.69 -4.04 9.36
CA ALA A 65 -0.65 -4.50 8.99
C ALA A 65 -1.03 -4.13 7.54
N ILE A 66 -0.66 -2.93 7.09
CA ILE A 66 -0.88 -2.49 5.71
C ILE A 66 -0.05 -3.33 4.74
N LEU A 67 1.25 -3.49 5.04
CA LEU A 67 2.18 -4.25 4.21
C LEU A 67 1.81 -5.73 4.12
N SER A 68 1.47 -6.36 5.25
CA SER A 68 0.98 -7.75 5.30
C SER A 68 -0.24 -7.95 4.42
N ARG A 69 -1.20 -7.02 4.48
CA ARG A 69 -2.38 -7.08 3.61
C ARG A 69 -2.00 -7.02 2.13
N GLY A 70 -1.08 -6.12 1.75
CA GLY A 70 -0.58 -6.02 0.38
C GLY A 70 0.08 -7.32 -0.10
N VAL A 71 1.04 -7.83 0.68
CA VAL A 71 1.73 -9.08 0.34
C VAL A 71 0.75 -10.26 0.23
N THR A 72 -0.19 -10.40 1.16
CA THR A 72 -1.21 -11.47 1.09
C THR A 72 -2.08 -11.35 -0.16
N VAL A 73 -2.54 -10.15 -0.49
CA VAL A 73 -3.35 -9.89 -1.68
C VAL A 73 -2.64 -10.32 -2.96
N PHE A 74 -1.36 -9.96 -3.11
CA PHE A 74 -0.61 -10.23 -4.34
C PHE A 74 0.12 -11.57 -4.33
N LYS A 75 0.11 -12.32 -3.21
CA LYS A 75 0.51 -13.73 -3.17
C LYS A 75 -0.55 -14.61 -3.85
N ASN A 76 -1.84 -14.32 -3.61
CA ASN A 76 -2.98 -15.05 -4.17
C ASN A 76 -4.07 -14.08 -4.71
N PRO A 77 -3.86 -13.48 -5.90
CA PRO A 77 -4.72 -12.42 -6.42
C PRO A 77 -6.13 -12.90 -6.85
N ALA A 78 -6.39 -14.21 -6.91
CA ALA A 78 -7.65 -14.80 -7.38
C ALA A 78 -8.91 -14.30 -6.63
N GLY A 79 -8.78 -13.74 -5.42
CA GLY A 79 -9.90 -13.21 -4.63
C GLY A 79 -10.29 -11.74 -4.90
N GLN A 80 -9.59 -11.01 -5.78
CA GLN A 80 -9.86 -9.58 -6.00
C GLN A 80 -10.79 -9.25 -7.17
N GLY A 81 -11.28 -10.26 -7.91
CA GLY A 81 -12.09 -10.03 -9.11
C GLY A 81 -11.33 -9.38 -10.28
N ALA A 82 -10.04 -9.07 -10.08
CA ALA A 82 -9.11 -8.60 -11.10
C ALA A 82 -8.01 -9.65 -11.30
N HIS A 83 -7.68 -9.95 -12.56
CA HIS A 83 -6.60 -10.88 -12.93
C HIS A 83 -5.22 -10.24 -12.75
N CYS A 84 -4.89 -9.84 -11.53
CA CYS A 84 -3.59 -9.23 -11.24
C CYS A 84 -2.49 -10.30 -11.21
N SER A 85 -1.30 -9.94 -11.67
CA SER A 85 -0.12 -10.80 -11.56
C SER A 85 0.32 -10.96 -10.11
N LYS A 86 0.83 -12.14 -9.78
CA LYS A 86 1.55 -12.34 -8.51
C LYS A 86 2.78 -11.44 -8.48
N VAL A 87 3.10 -10.91 -7.31
CA VAL A 87 4.32 -10.13 -7.10
C VAL A 87 5.35 -11.02 -6.42
N SER A 88 6.55 -11.11 -7.00
CA SER A 88 7.62 -11.96 -6.45
C SER A 88 8.20 -11.37 -5.17
N ASN A 89 8.83 -12.24 -4.37
CA ASN A 89 9.54 -11.80 -3.16
C ASN A 89 10.67 -10.80 -3.49
N ASP A 90 11.36 -10.95 -4.62
CA ASP A 90 12.42 -10.02 -5.01
C ASP A 90 11.88 -8.64 -5.36
N THR A 91 10.71 -8.56 -5.99
CA THR A 91 10.04 -7.27 -6.21
C THR A 91 9.69 -6.60 -4.88
N TRP A 92 9.18 -7.35 -3.90
CA TRP A 92 8.91 -6.81 -2.57
C TRP A 92 10.19 -6.38 -1.83
N LYS A 93 11.28 -7.13 -1.95
CA LYS A 93 12.59 -6.75 -1.40
C LYS A 93 13.10 -5.46 -2.04
N GLN A 94 12.94 -5.31 -3.36
CA GLN A 94 13.27 -4.07 -4.06
C GLN A 94 12.45 -2.89 -3.55
N GLN A 95 11.14 -3.06 -3.31
CA GLN A 95 10.32 -2.02 -2.70
C GLN A 95 10.78 -1.61 -1.30
N ALA A 96 11.27 -2.56 -0.49
CA ALA A 96 11.83 -2.23 0.81
C ALA A 96 13.09 -1.37 0.68
N THR A 97 13.98 -1.71 -0.25
CA THR A 97 15.17 -0.91 -0.59
C THR A 97 14.80 0.48 -1.09
N ASP A 98 13.78 0.57 -1.95
CA ASP A 98 13.30 1.86 -2.46
C ASP A 98 12.67 2.74 -1.38
N ALA A 99 11.91 2.15 -0.44
CA ALA A 99 11.36 2.86 0.71
C ALA A 99 12.47 3.41 1.62
N GLU A 100 13.51 2.62 1.89
CA GLU A 100 14.69 3.05 2.65
C GLU A 100 15.38 4.24 1.96
N ARG A 101 15.59 4.17 0.64
CA ARG A 101 16.16 5.27 -0.17
C ARG A 101 15.29 6.53 -0.16
N ARG A 102 13.96 6.39 -0.06
CA ARG A 102 13.01 7.52 0.09
C ARG A 102 12.96 8.08 1.52
N GLY A 103 13.70 7.52 2.48
CA GLY A 103 13.72 7.98 3.86
C GLY A 103 12.65 7.37 4.76
N HIS A 104 12.12 6.19 4.40
CA HIS A 104 11.09 5.45 5.15
C HIS A 104 11.64 4.13 5.74
N PRO A 105 12.60 4.19 6.69
CA PRO A 105 13.29 3.00 7.21
C PRO A 105 12.37 2.07 8.02
N LYS A 106 11.31 2.57 8.69
CA LYS A 106 10.38 1.69 9.41
C LYS A 106 9.56 0.87 8.43
N THR A 107 9.12 1.47 7.34
CA THR A 107 8.40 0.81 6.24
C THR A 107 9.29 -0.23 5.58
N ALA A 108 10.54 0.11 5.26
CA ALA A 108 11.51 -0.83 4.72
C ALA A 108 11.73 -2.04 5.63
N THR A 109 11.99 -1.79 6.91
CA THR A 109 12.20 -2.85 7.92
C THR A 109 10.95 -3.73 8.07
N ALA A 110 9.77 -3.12 8.20
CA ALA A 110 8.52 -3.84 8.34
C ALA A 110 8.21 -4.68 7.09
N LEU A 111 8.52 -4.18 5.90
CA LEU A 111 8.30 -4.91 4.65
C LEU A 111 9.21 -6.13 4.56
N ARG A 112 10.49 -6.01 4.88
CA ARG A 112 11.43 -7.16 4.95
C ARG A 112 10.89 -8.25 5.88
N GLU A 113 10.47 -7.88 7.10
CA GLU A 113 9.89 -8.83 8.07
C GLU A 113 8.61 -9.51 7.58
N VAL A 114 7.79 -8.82 6.79
CA VAL A 114 6.55 -9.39 6.23
C VAL A 114 6.87 -10.41 5.15
N ILE A 115 7.84 -10.12 4.28
CA ILE A 115 8.27 -11.03 3.20
C ILE A 115 8.88 -12.30 3.79
N ASP A 116 9.74 -12.18 4.80
CA ASP A 116 10.41 -13.32 5.44
C ASP A 116 9.42 -14.26 6.14
N ARG A 117 8.31 -13.72 6.68
CA ARG A 117 7.22 -14.52 7.27
C ARG A 117 6.26 -15.11 6.25
N ALA A 118 6.21 -14.55 5.05
CA ALA A 118 5.32 -14.98 3.98
C ALA A 118 5.99 -15.99 3.03
N SER A 119 7.31 -16.17 3.13
CA SER A 119 8.10 -17.18 2.42
C SER A 119 7.92 -18.54 3.08
#